data_AF-A0A1V5V9C4-F1
#
_entry.id   AF-A0A1V5V9C4-F1
#
_cell.length_a   1.000
_cell.length_b   1.000
_cell.length_c   1.000
_cell.angle_alpha   90.00
_cell.angle_beta   90.00
_cell.angle_gamma   90.00
#
_symmetry.space_group_name_H-M   'P 1'
#
loop_
_entity.id
_entity.type
_entity.pdbx_description
1 polymer ?
#
loop_
_entity_poly.entity_id
_entity_poly.type
_entity_poly.pdbx_seq_one_letter_code
_entity_poly.pdbx_strand_id
1 'polypeptide(L)'
;MSNKKKRKAARNIQNLKRDLNPLITIDESSGESLFMIVDFSLPKWNHVRRIISKRLANRNITSVIYAGTPGPDRTIVNKINILEMRDAPEAKFWEAYKALELLYRAAGGTVELRNYDGKTMQEAAAMMKRFNHALVWEGSECDRINL
;
A
#
# COMPACT_ATOMS: atom_id res chain seq x y z
N MET A 1 -8.00 29.21 -36.83
CA MET A 1 -6.81 28.76 -36.06
C MET A 1 -7.12 27.42 -35.43
N SER A 2 -6.39 26.36 -35.79
CA SER A 2 -6.64 24.99 -35.36
C SER A 2 -6.04 24.73 -33.98
N ASN A 3 -6.89 24.43 -32.99
CA ASN A 3 -6.46 23.97 -31.67
C ASN A 3 -5.91 22.55 -31.79
N LYS A 4 -4.61 22.42 -32.07
CA LYS A 4 -3.89 21.15 -31.90
C LYS A 4 -3.92 20.77 -30.42
N LYS A 5 -4.83 19.86 -30.04
CA LYS A 5 -4.73 19.08 -28.79
C LYS A 5 -3.34 18.43 -28.80
N LYS A 6 -2.42 18.96 -27.99
CA LYS A 6 -1.13 18.31 -27.70
C LYS A 6 -1.43 16.93 -27.12
N ARG A 7 -1.28 15.87 -27.92
CA ARG A 7 -1.25 14.50 -27.42
C ARG A 7 -0.10 14.43 -26.41
N LYS A 8 -0.41 14.27 -25.12
CA LYS A 8 0.59 13.90 -24.12
C LYS A 8 1.19 12.58 -24.61
N ALA A 9 2.51 12.58 -24.86
CA ALA A 9 3.23 11.37 -25.23
C ALA A 9 3.01 10.31 -24.14
N ALA A 10 2.81 9.06 -24.55
CA ALA A 10 2.70 7.93 -23.62
C ALA A 10 3.98 7.91 -22.77
N ARG A 11 3.85 8.15 -21.46
CA ARG A 11 4.99 8.15 -20.56
C ARG A 11 5.47 6.71 -20.40
N ASN A 12 6.77 6.49 -20.61
CA ASN A 12 7.39 5.19 -20.38
C ASN A 12 7.21 4.78 -18.90
N ILE A 13 6.81 3.53 -18.64
CA ILE A 13 6.57 2.96 -17.31
C ILE A 13 7.79 3.14 -16.37
N GLN A 14 9.01 3.12 -16.94
CA GLN A 14 10.25 3.39 -16.19
C GLN A 14 10.27 4.79 -15.56
N ASN A 15 9.72 5.80 -16.25
CA ASN A 15 9.65 7.16 -15.73
C ASN A 15 8.60 7.28 -14.63
N LEU A 16 7.45 6.59 -14.75
CA LEU A 16 6.39 6.63 -13.72
C LEU A 16 6.87 6.10 -12.37
N LYS A 17 7.65 5.00 -12.32
CA LYS A 17 8.22 4.51 -11.05
C LYS A 17 9.13 5.55 -10.40
N ARG A 18 9.94 6.26 -11.19
CA ARG A 18 10.83 7.32 -10.70
C ARG A 18 10.05 8.54 -10.24
N ASP A 19 9.06 8.96 -11.00
CA ASP A 19 8.30 10.19 -10.76
C ASP A 19 7.29 10.01 -9.61
N LEU A 20 6.77 8.78 -9.41
CA LEU A 20 5.84 8.45 -8.31
C LEU A 20 6.52 8.01 -7.01
N ASN A 21 7.75 7.52 -7.09
CA ASN A 21 8.49 6.94 -5.96
C ASN A 21 7.62 6.02 -5.06
N PRO A 22 7.01 4.96 -5.62
CA PRO A 22 6.09 4.11 -4.89
C PRO A 22 6.81 3.30 -3.80
N LEU A 23 6.20 3.18 -2.62
CA LEU A 23 6.73 2.32 -1.54
C LEU A 23 6.74 0.85 -1.94
N ILE A 24 5.74 0.42 -2.69
CA ILE A 24 5.61 -0.95 -3.17
C ILE A 24 5.02 -0.91 -4.57
N THR A 25 5.53 -1.75 -5.46
CA THR A 25 4.94 -1.98 -6.77
C THR A 25 4.52 -3.43 -6.86
N ILE A 26 3.35 -3.67 -7.45
CA ILE A 26 2.80 -5.01 -7.66
C ILE A 26 2.71 -5.25 -9.16
N ASP A 27 3.31 -6.34 -9.62
CA ASP A 27 3.26 -6.80 -11.00
C ASP A 27 2.52 -8.14 -11.09
N GLU A 28 1.21 -8.08 -11.34
CA GLU A 28 0.35 -9.27 -11.46
C GLU A 28 0.80 -10.22 -12.57
N SER A 29 1.44 -9.69 -13.64
CA SER A 29 1.95 -10.52 -14.74
C SER A 29 3.11 -11.43 -14.32
N SER A 30 3.82 -11.02 -13.25
CA SER A 30 4.89 -11.81 -12.64
C SER A 30 4.41 -12.71 -11.49
N GLY A 31 3.09 -12.80 -11.27
CA GLY A 31 2.49 -13.57 -10.18
C GLY A 31 2.53 -12.88 -8.82
N GLU A 32 2.75 -11.56 -8.78
CA GLU A 32 2.64 -10.77 -7.55
C GLU A 32 1.20 -10.36 -7.26
N SER A 33 0.85 -10.20 -5.98
CA SER A 33 -0.46 -9.68 -5.58
C SER A 33 -0.37 -8.84 -4.30
N LEU A 34 -1.34 -7.94 -4.11
CA LEU A 34 -1.46 -7.25 -2.82
C LEU A 34 -1.83 -8.29 -1.75
N PHE A 35 -1.09 -8.31 -0.65
CA PHE A 35 -1.33 -9.29 0.39
C PHE A 35 -2.18 -8.72 1.52
N MET A 36 -1.63 -7.76 2.27
CA MET A 36 -2.40 -7.06 3.30
C MET A 36 -1.91 -5.63 3.51
N ILE A 37 -2.82 -4.80 4.03
CA ILE A 37 -2.51 -3.51 4.63
C ILE A 37 -2.98 -3.55 6.07
N VAL A 38 -2.08 -3.30 7.01
CA VAL A 38 -2.38 -3.29 8.44
C VAL A 38 -2.09 -1.93 9.03
N ASP A 39 -3.03 -1.37 9.80
CA ASP A 39 -2.79 -0.21 10.65
C ASP A 39 -2.78 -0.59 12.12
N PHE A 40 -1.74 -0.15 12.83
CA PHE A 40 -1.62 -0.21 14.27
C PHE A 40 -1.73 1.20 14.82
N SER A 41 -2.59 1.40 15.82
CA SER A 41 -2.76 2.70 16.49
C SER A 41 -2.80 2.55 18.00
N LEU A 42 -2.39 3.57 18.72
CA LEU A 42 -2.48 3.64 20.18
C LEU A 42 -3.48 4.74 20.56
N PRO A 43 -4.37 4.50 21.55
CA PRO A 43 -5.23 5.54 22.08
C PRO A 43 -4.38 6.74 22.51
N LYS A 44 -4.87 7.95 22.23
CA LYS A 44 -4.22 9.25 22.54
C LYS A 44 -3.04 9.63 21.64
N TRP A 45 -2.61 8.77 20.72
CA TRP A 45 -1.59 9.12 19.73
C TRP A 45 -2.24 9.22 18.34
N ASN A 46 -2.17 10.41 17.73
CA ASN A 46 -2.61 10.60 16.35
C ASN A 46 -1.54 10.12 15.36
N HIS A 47 -1.12 8.87 15.54
CA HIS A 47 -0.06 8.24 14.78
C HIS A 47 -0.44 6.79 14.52
N VAL A 48 -0.24 6.37 13.28
CA VAL A 48 -0.42 4.98 12.88
C VAL A 48 0.92 4.42 12.44
N ARG A 49 1.16 3.17 12.79
CA ARG A 49 2.17 2.35 12.13
C ARG A 49 1.45 1.51 11.09
N ARG A 50 1.84 1.63 9.82
CA ARG A 50 1.22 0.92 8.70
C ARG A 50 2.18 -0.11 8.14
N ILE A 51 1.68 -1.31 7.89
CA ILE A 51 2.33 -2.34 7.07
C ILE A 51 1.61 -2.37 5.73
N ILE A 52 2.34 -2.29 4.63
CA ILE A 52 1.85 -2.59 3.28
C ILE A 52 2.66 -3.76 2.76
N SER A 53 2.01 -4.81 2.29
CA SER A 53 2.69 -6.03 1.85
C SER A 53 2.16 -6.57 0.55
N LYS A 54 3.05 -7.20 -0.23
CA LYS A 54 2.72 -7.96 -1.42
C LYS A 54 3.21 -9.39 -1.28
N ARG A 55 2.49 -10.30 -1.92
CA ARG A 55 2.90 -11.69 -2.12
C ARG A 55 3.63 -11.79 -3.44
N LEU A 56 4.73 -12.53 -3.46
CA LEU A 56 5.51 -12.86 -4.65
C LEU A 56 5.03 -14.19 -5.24
N ALA A 57 5.44 -14.50 -6.48
CA ALA A 57 5.11 -15.77 -7.14
C ALA A 57 5.56 -17.00 -6.35
N ASN A 58 6.69 -16.90 -5.63
CA ASN A 58 7.21 -17.96 -4.76
C ASN A 58 6.46 -18.08 -3.41
N ARG A 59 5.33 -17.36 -3.25
CA ARG A 59 4.51 -17.24 -2.04
C ARG A 59 5.15 -16.46 -0.88
N ASN A 60 6.42 -16.05 -0.97
CA ASN A 60 7.04 -15.20 0.02
C ASN A 60 6.44 -13.79 0.01
N ILE A 61 6.66 -13.06 1.10
CA ILE A 61 6.08 -11.76 1.34
C ILE A 61 7.16 -10.69 1.33
N THR A 62 6.91 -9.61 0.60
CA THR A 62 7.66 -8.36 0.70
C THR A 62 6.77 -7.30 1.33
N SER A 63 7.26 -6.56 2.30
CA SER A 63 6.49 -5.54 3.00
C SER A 63 7.29 -4.31 3.36
N VAL A 64 6.62 -3.18 3.37
CA VAL A 64 7.12 -1.91 3.91
C VAL A 64 6.32 -1.57 5.15
N ILE A 65 7.02 -1.27 6.23
CA ILE A 65 6.47 -0.79 7.49
C ILE A 65 6.91 0.65 7.66
N TYR A 66 6.00 1.54 8.00
CA TYR A 66 6.33 2.91 8.31
C TYR A 66 5.35 3.47 9.33
N ALA A 67 5.68 4.61 9.89
CA ALA A 67 4.82 5.30 10.83
C ALA A 67 4.53 6.73 10.35
N GLY A 68 3.38 7.27 10.71
CA GLY A 68 3.00 8.63 10.35
C GLY A 68 1.63 9.03 10.87
N THR A 69 1.30 10.31 10.73
CA THR A 69 -0.02 10.82 11.08
C THR A 69 -0.95 10.68 9.87
N PRO A 70 -2.08 9.97 9.97
CA PRO A 70 -3.02 9.84 8.88
C PRO A 70 -3.79 11.15 8.66
N GLY A 71 -3.96 11.56 7.41
CA GLY A 71 -4.88 12.62 7.02
C GLY A 71 -6.34 12.18 7.08
N PRO A 72 -7.29 13.08 6.76
CA PRO A 72 -8.72 12.76 6.74
C PRO A 72 -9.10 11.60 5.80
N ASP A 73 -8.33 11.40 4.74
CA ASP A 73 -8.46 10.35 3.74
C ASP A 73 -7.62 9.09 4.06
N ARG A 74 -7.07 9.02 5.28
CA ARG A 74 -6.13 7.97 5.75
C ARG A 74 -4.79 7.93 4.99
N THR A 75 -4.50 8.92 4.16
CA THR A 75 -3.19 9.06 3.49
C THR A 75 -2.16 9.57 4.47
N ILE A 76 -0.95 9.01 4.41
CA ILE A 76 0.18 9.43 5.25
C ILE A 76 1.21 10.10 4.34
N VAL A 77 1.25 11.43 4.40
CA VAL A 77 2.16 12.23 3.57
C VAL A 77 3.58 12.15 4.10
N ASN A 78 3.77 12.36 5.42
CA ASN A 78 5.07 12.32 6.08
C ASN A 78 5.29 10.96 6.75
N LYS A 79 6.14 10.13 6.13
CA LYS A 79 6.45 8.78 6.60
C LYS A 79 7.78 8.80 7.34
N ILE A 80 7.80 8.20 8.53
CA ILE A 80 8.98 8.05 9.36
C ILE A 80 9.20 6.57 9.71
N ASN A 81 10.40 6.22 10.16
CA ASN A 81 10.75 4.85 10.60
C ASN A 81 10.41 3.79 9.54
N ILE A 82 10.77 4.08 8.28
CA ILE A 82 10.54 3.16 7.16
C ILE A 82 11.46 1.95 7.33
N LEU A 83 10.86 0.77 7.35
CA LEU A 83 11.50 -0.52 7.48
C LEU A 83 11.00 -1.41 6.34
N GLU A 84 11.91 -2.17 5.75
CA GLU A 84 11.58 -3.07 4.65
C GLU A 84 11.89 -4.51 5.05
N MET A 85 10.99 -5.41 4.65
CA MET A 85 11.21 -6.84 4.67
C MET A 85 11.02 -7.35 3.26
N ARG A 86 12.01 -8.08 2.73
CA ARG A 86 12.02 -8.53 1.34
C ARG A 86 12.08 -10.05 1.32
N ASP A 87 11.28 -10.64 0.44
CA ASP A 87 11.28 -12.08 0.12
C ASP A 87 11.27 -12.99 1.37
N ALA A 88 10.46 -12.63 2.37
CA ALA A 88 10.37 -13.38 3.62
C ALA A 88 9.39 -14.56 3.47
N PRO A 89 9.74 -15.75 3.99
CA PRO A 89 8.78 -16.85 4.11
C PRO A 89 7.51 -16.40 4.84
N GLU A 90 6.36 -16.83 4.34
CA GLU A 90 5.05 -16.42 4.88
C GLU A 90 4.93 -16.69 6.39
N ALA A 91 5.45 -17.81 6.88
CA ALA A 91 5.46 -18.12 8.31
C ALA A 91 6.21 -17.05 9.13
N LYS A 92 7.39 -16.62 8.69
CA LYS A 92 8.18 -15.57 9.35
C LYS A 92 7.49 -14.22 9.30
N PHE A 93 6.83 -13.90 8.19
CA PHE A 93 6.01 -12.69 8.09
C PHE A 93 4.93 -12.70 9.19
N TRP A 94 4.19 -13.81 9.32
CA TRP A 94 3.09 -13.92 10.28
C TRP A 94 3.58 -13.91 11.73
N GLU A 95 4.73 -14.51 12.03
CA GLU A 95 5.36 -14.41 13.35
C GLU A 95 5.70 -12.97 13.72
N ALA A 96 6.32 -12.22 12.81
CA ALA A 96 6.65 -10.81 13.01
C ALA A 96 5.39 -9.94 13.19
N TYR A 97 4.35 -10.19 12.38
CA TYR A 97 3.06 -9.53 12.53
C TYR A 97 2.44 -9.80 13.91
N LYS A 98 2.38 -11.07 14.35
CA LYS A 98 1.78 -11.45 15.64
C LYS A 98 2.53 -10.84 16.82
N ALA A 99 3.86 -10.79 16.76
CA ALA A 99 4.66 -10.12 17.79
C ALA A 99 4.30 -8.63 17.89
N LEU A 100 4.17 -7.94 16.76
CA LEU A 100 3.78 -6.53 16.74
C LEU A 100 2.34 -6.30 17.22
N GLU A 101 1.40 -7.15 16.78
CA GLU A 101 0.02 -7.12 17.23
C GLU A 101 -0.07 -7.28 18.75
N LEU A 102 0.64 -8.26 19.32
CA LEU A 102 0.66 -8.49 20.76
C LEU A 102 1.15 -7.24 21.52
N LEU A 103 2.24 -6.62 21.06
CA LEU A 103 2.79 -5.40 21.68
C LEU A 103 1.80 -4.24 21.65
N TYR A 104 1.15 -4.00 20.50
CA TYR A 104 0.17 -2.92 20.39
C TYR A 104 -1.06 -3.21 21.24
N ARG A 105 -1.60 -4.43 21.21
CA ARG A 105 -2.75 -4.79 22.05
C ARG A 105 -2.46 -4.70 23.54
N ALA A 106 -1.27 -5.12 23.98
CA ALA A 106 -0.82 -5.00 25.37
C ALA A 106 -0.74 -3.53 25.83
N ALA A 107 -0.41 -2.61 24.91
CA ALA A 107 -0.42 -1.17 25.15
C ALA A 107 -1.81 -0.52 25.00
N GLY A 108 -2.89 -1.31 24.88
CA GLY A 108 -4.25 -0.81 24.68
C GLY A 108 -4.54 -0.32 23.25
N GLY A 109 -3.69 -0.66 22.30
CA GLY A 109 -3.78 -0.31 20.89
C GLY A 109 -4.86 -1.06 20.11
N THR A 110 -5.19 -0.51 18.94
CA THR A 110 -6.06 -1.15 17.95
C THR A 110 -5.24 -1.62 16.75
N VAL A 111 -5.71 -2.69 16.13
CA VAL A 111 -5.13 -3.26 14.91
C VAL A 111 -6.25 -3.44 13.90
N GLU A 112 -6.11 -2.78 12.75
CA GLU A 112 -7.02 -2.90 11.62
C GLU A 112 -6.27 -3.61 10.48
N LEU A 113 -6.61 -4.90 10.27
CA LEU A 113 -6.06 -5.70 9.17
C LEU A 113 -7.02 -5.70 7.99
N ARG A 114 -6.52 -5.33 6.82
CA ARG A 114 -7.22 -5.42 5.54
C ARG A 114 -6.51 -6.46 4.68
N ASN A 115 -7.16 -7.61 4.48
CA ASN A 115 -6.65 -8.75 3.73
C ASN A 115 -7.10 -8.65 2.26
N TYR A 116 -6.15 -8.77 1.35
CA TYR A 116 -6.37 -8.76 -0.11
C TYR A 116 -5.79 -10.02 -0.77
N ASP A 117 -5.37 -11.03 0.00
CA ASP A 117 -4.78 -12.24 -0.54
C ASP A 117 -5.73 -12.95 -1.52
N GLY A 118 -5.18 -13.38 -2.64
CA GLY A 118 -5.94 -14.00 -3.74
C GLY A 118 -6.84 -13.04 -4.53
N LYS A 119 -6.81 -11.73 -4.27
CA LYS A 119 -7.50 -10.72 -5.07
C LYS A 119 -6.62 -10.16 -6.17
N THR A 120 -7.23 -9.87 -7.31
CA THR A 120 -6.58 -9.03 -8.33
C THR A 120 -6.46 -7.60 -7.83
N MET A 121 -5.58 -6.80 -8.42
CA MET A 121 -5.48 -5.38 -8.09
C MET A 121 -6.79 -4.64 -8.37
N GLN A 122 -7.53 -5.03 -9.41
CA GLN A 122 -8.85 -4.47 -9.69
C GLN A 122 -9.86 -4.78 -8.58
N GLU A 123 -9.90 -6.03 -8.10
CA GLU A 123 -10.79 -6.41 -6.99
C GLU A 123 -10.41 -5.71 -5.69
N ALA A 124 -9.11 -5.66 -5.37
CA ALA A 124 -8.60 -4.98 -4.18
C ALA A 124 -8.95 -3.49 -4.21
N ALA A 125 -8.78 -2.85 -5.37
CA ALA A 125 -9.08 -1.44 -5.58
C ALA A 125 -10.59 -1.14 -5.45
N ALA A 126 -11.45 -1.99 -6.02
CA ALA A 126 -12.90 -1.92 -5.82
C ALA A 126 -13.31 -2.07 -4.34
N MET A 127 -12.67 -2.98 -3.60
CA MET A 127 -12.89 -3.13 -2.15
C MET A 127 -12.48 -1.87 -1.38
N MET A 128 -11.30 -1.32 -1.66
CA MET A 128 -10.82 -0.10 -1.01
C MET A 128 -11.75 1.10 -1.25
N LYS A 129 -12.26 1.27 -2.48
CA LYS A 129 -13.26 2.29 -2.82
C LYS A 129 -14.55 2.12 -2.02
N ARG A 130 -15.09 0.89 -1.97
CA ARG A 130 -16.34 0.59 -1.25
C ARG A 130 -16.25 0.90 0.24
N PHE A 131 -15.10 0.65 0.85
CA PHE A 131 -14.92 0.82 2.29
C PHE A 131 -14.33 2.19 2.67
N ASN A 132 -14.16 3.10 1.71
CA ASN A 132 -13.51 4.40 1.90
C ASN A 132 -12.17 4.27 2.65
N HIS A 133 -11.43 3.19 2.38
CA HIS A 133 -10.19 2.86 3.09
C HIS A 133 -9.02 3.71 2.63
N ALA A 134 -9.07 4.20 1.39
CA ALA A 134 -8.06 5.05 0.77
C ALA A 134 -8.65 5.74 -0.46
N LEU A 135 -8.02 6.84 -0.88
CA LEU A 135 -8.18 7.32 -2.25
C LEU A 135 -7.52 6.32 -3.19
N VAL A 136 -8.32 5.73 -4.06
CA VAL A 136 -7.87 4.73 -5.04
C VAL A 136 -8.16 5.25 -6.43
N TRP A 137 -7.10 5.33 -7.23
CA TRP A 137 -7.16 5.76 -8.62
C TRP A 137 -6.96 4.55 -9.52
N GLU A 138 -7.86 4.38 -10.49
CA GLU A 138 -7.82 3.29 -11.46
C GLU A 138 -7.87 3.83 -12.90
N GLY A 139 -7.18 3.16 -13.82
CA GLY A 139 -7.24 3.46 -15.25
C GLY A 139 -6.94 4.93 -15.58
N SER A 140 -7.81 5.57 -16.38
CA SER A 140 -7.60 6.95 -16.86
C SER A 140 -7.56 8.02 -15.76
N GLU A 141 -7.95 7.69 -14.52
CA GLU A 141 -7.79 8.58 -13.36
C GLU A 141 -6.31 8.80 -13.04
N CYS A 142 -5.48 7.77 -13.21
CA CYS A 142 -4.03 7.87 -13.11
C CYS A 142 -3.42 8.79 -14.18
N ASP A 143 -4.06 8.89 -15.36
CA ASP A 143 -3.63 9.80 -16.44
C ASP A 143 -4.06 11.27 -16.21
N ARG A 144 -5.09 11.48 -15.38
CA ARG A 144 -5.68 12.81 -15.09
C ARG A 144 -5.03 13.50 -13.91
N ILE A 145 -4.54 12.75 -12.93
CA ILE A 145 -3.58 13.27 -11.97
C ILE A 145 -2.36 13.63 -12.81
N ASN A 146 -1.99 14.91 -12.86
CA ASN A 146 -0.80 15.36 -13.55
C ASN A 146 0.45 14.78 -12.86
N LEU A 147 0.69 13.50 -13.08
CA LEU A 147 2.01 12.90 -13.09
C LEU A 147 2.65 13.37 -14.37
#